data_AF-A0A7J8M438-F1
#
_entry.id   AF-A0A7J8M438-F1
#
_cell.length_a   1.000
_cell.length_b   1.000
_cell.length_c   1.000
_cell.angle_alpha   90.00
_cell.angle_beta   90.00
_cell.angle_gamma   90.00
#
_symmetry.space_group_name_H-M   'P 1'
#
loop_
_entity.id
_entity.type
_entity.pdbx_description
1 polymer ?
#
loop_
_entity_poly.entity_id
_entity_poly.type
_entity_poly.pdbx_seq_one_letter_code
_entity_poly.pdbx_strand_id
1 'polypeptide(L)'
;TSKLGRGSFIVAGGLGGAAFWLTVYPTDVIKSVIQVDDYKNPKYTGSINAFRRIFASEGLKGLYKGFGPAMARSIPANAACFLAYEVTRSSLG
;
A
#
# COMPACT_ATOMS: atom_id res chain seq x y z
N THR A 1 15.85 -25.22 11.20
CA THR A 1 14.51 -24.66 10.90
C THR A 1 14.30 -24.48 9.41
N SER A 2 14.70 -25.49 8.61
CA SER A 2 14.98 -25.33 7.18
C SER A 2 14.24 -26.41 6.39
N LYS A 3 12.91 -26.37 6.37
CA LYS A 3 12.07 -27.30 5.59
C LYS A 3 10.82 -26.66 4.98
N LEU A 4 10.78 -25.33 4.84
CA LEU A 4 9.81 -24.69 3.94
C LEU A 4 10.45 -24.53 2.57
N GLY A 5 9.90 -25.20 1.56
CA GLY A 5 10.33 -25.00 0.18
C GLY A 5 10.27 -23.51 -0.20
N ARG A 6 11.13 -23.08 -1.12
CA ARG A 6 11.22 -21.68 -1.59
C ARG A 6 9.84 -21.07 -1.90
N GLY A 7 8.93 -21.89 -2.44
CA GLY A 7 7.52 -21.51 -2.67
C GLY A 7 6.74 -21.15 -1.40
N SER A 8 6.84 -21.93 -0.31
CA SER A 8 6.14 -21.63 0.95
C SER A 8 6.66 -20.35 1.60
N PHE A 9 7.96 -20.05 1.49
CA PHE A 9 8.53 -18.79 1.96
C PHE A 9 8.01 -17.59 1.17
N ILE A 10 7.94 -17.70 -0.17
CA ILE A 10 7.39 -16.66 -1.03
C ILE A 10 5.90 -16.44 -0.72
N VAL A 11 5.13 -17.51 -0.55
CA VAL A 11 3.70 -17.42 -0.21
C VAL A 11 3.51 -16.81 1.18
N ALA A 12 4.28 -17.22 2.18
CA ALA A 12 4.20 -16.64 3.53
C ALA A 12 4.57 -15.14 3.54
N GLY A 13 5.63 -14.75 2.80
CA GLY A 13 6.01 -13.35 2.63
C GLY A 13 4.96 -12.55 1.87
N GLY A 14 4.36 -13.11 0.82
CA GLY A 14 3.28 -12.50 0.05
C GLY A 14 2.02 -12.28 0.89
N LEU A 15 1.60 -13.28 1.67
CA LEU A 15 0.44 -13.18 2.57
C LEU A 15 0.70 -12.17 3.69
N GLY A 16 1.89 -12.17 4.28
CA GLY A 16 2.29 -11.16 5.28
C GLY A 16 2.27 -9.75 4.71
N GLY A 17 2.78 -9.56 3.50
CA GLY A 17 2.74 -8.28 2.80
C GLY A 17 1.31 -7.83 2.48
N ALA A 18 0.44 -8.75 2.05
CA ALA A 18 -0.96 -8.44 1.79
C ALA A 18 -1.71 -8.03 3.07
N ALA A 19 -1.47 -8.71 4.20
CA ALA A 19 -2.08 -8.36 5.49
C ALA A 19 -1.62 -6.99 6.01
N PHE A 20 -0.33 -6.67 5.83
CA PHE A 20 0.21 -5.34 6.13
C PHE A 20 -0.48 -4.26 5.28
N TRP A 21 -0.53 -4.46 3.97
CA TRP A 21 -1.17 -3.51 3.06
C TRP A 21 -2.65 -3.33 3.36
N LEU A 22 -3.39 -4.39 3.69
CA LEU A 22 -4.80 -4.27 4.11
C LEU A 22 -4.97 -3.32 5.30
N THR A 23 -4.07 -3.36 6.28
CA THR A 23 -4.17 -2.52 7.47
C THR A 23 -3.74 -1.07 7.19
N VAL A 24 -2.71 -0.88 6.35
CA VAL A 24 -2.13 0.43 6.06
C VAL A 24 -2.93 1.21 5.01
N TYR A 25 -3.57 0.52 4.07
CA TYR A 25 -4.22 1.14 2.91
C TYR A 25 -5.25 2.23 3.24
N PRO A 26 -6.10 2.10 4.28
CA PRO A 26 -7.00 3.18 4.70
C PRO A 26 -6.26 4.50 4.99
N THR A 27 -5.07 4.41 5.57
CA THR A 27 -4.24 5.58 5.88
C THR A 27 -3.68 6.22 4.59
N ASP A 28 -3.28 5.39 3.64
CA ASP A 28 -2.82 5.85 2.33
C ASP A 28 -3.94 6.57 1.56
N VAL A 29 -5.17 6.03 1.58
CA VAL A 29 -6.33 6.69 0.95
C VAL A 29 -6.60 8.05 1.59
N ILE A 30 -6.62 8.13 2.92
CA ILE A 30 -6.83 9.41 3.63
C ILE A 30 -5.76 10.43 3.24
N LYS A 31 -4.49 10.01 3.20
CA LYS A 31 -3.37 10.86 2.79
C LYS A 31 -3.56 11.32 1.34
N SER A 32 -3.86 10.40 0.42
CA SER A 32 -4.01 10.72 -1.00
C SER A 32 -5.15 11.70 -1.24
N VAL A 33 -6.31 11.55 -0.59
CA VAL A 33 -7.43 12.49 -0.79
C VAL A 33 -7.14 13.89 -0.25
N ILE A 34 -6.34 14.01 0.82
CA ILE A 34 -5.91 15.31 1.35
C ILE A 34 -4.87 15.94 0.42
N GLN A 35 -3.94 15.14 -0.11
CA GLN A 35 -2.90 15.63 -1.02
C GLN A 35 -3.45 16.14 -2.35
N VAL A 36 -4.59 15.62 -2.81
CA VAL A 36 -5.28 16.09 -4.03
C VAL A 36 -6.38 17.12 -3.73
N ASP A 37 -6.60 17.49 -2.46
CA ASP A 37 -7.60 18.47 -2.08
C ASP A 37 -7.19 19.88 -2.52
N ASP A 38 -8.18 20.77 -2.64
CA ASP A 38 -7.94 22.13 -3.09
C ASP A 38 -7.24 22.96 -1.99
N TYR A 39 -6.20 23.70 -2.37
CA TYR A 39 -5.42 24.52 -1.44
C TYR A 39 -6.16 25.77 -0.95
N LYS A 40 -7.09 26.32 -1.74
CA LYS A 40 -7.83 27.55 -1.44
C LYS A 40 -9.14 27.27 -0.71
N ASN A 41 -9.81 26.16 -1.04
CA ASN A 41 -11.05 25.71 -0.43
C ASN A 41 -10.99 24.22 -0.06
N PRO A 42 -10.22 23.85 0.97
CA PRO A 42 -10.05 22.45 1.36
C PRO A 42 -11.37 21.84 1.83
N LYS A 43 -11.73 20.70 1.25
CA LYS A 43 -12.87 19.87 1.69
C LYS A 43 -12.57 19.12 2.99
N TYR A 44 -11.30 18.90 3.29
CA TYR A 44 -10.83 18.18 4.46
C TYR A 44 -9.94 19.06 5.33
N THR A 45 -10.37 19.29 6.58
CA THR A 45 -9.60 20.09 7.54
C THR A 45 -8.45 19.31 8.21
N GLY A 46 -8.35 18.01 7.95
CA GLY A 46 -7.29 17.13 8.46
C GLY A 46 -7.63 15.65 8.33
N SER A 47 -6.68 14.78 8.69
CA SER A 47 -6.76 13.32 8.51
C SER A 47 -7.98 12.69 9.20
N ILE A 48 -8.29 13.12 10.42
CA ILE A 48 -9.45 12.59 11.18
C ILE A 48 -10.77 13.06 10.54
N ASN A 49 -10.82 14.29 10.03
CA ASN A 49 -12.00 14.81 9.35
C ASN A 49 -12.23 14.09 8.01
N ALA A 50 -11.18 13.85 7.25
CA ALA A 50 -11.21 13.06 6.03
C ALA A 50 -11.69 11.63 6.28
N PHE A 51 -11.14 10.94 7.29
CA PHE A 51 -11.61 9.60 7.67
C PHE A 51 -13.11 9.58 7.97
N ARG A 52 -13.59 10.49 8.85
CA ARG A 52 -15.01 10.56 9.22
C ARG A 52 -15.90 10.86 8.03
N ARG A 53 -15.50 11.78 7.15
CA ARG A 53 -16.25 12.13 5.93
C ARG A 53 -16.34 10.95 4.97
N ILE A 54 -15.22 10.30 4.66
CA ILE A 54 -15.17 9.14 3.76
C ILE A 54 -16.01 8.00 4.32
N PHE A 55 -15.88 7.72 5.62
CA PHE A 55 -16.63 6.67 6.28
C PHE A 55 -18.14 6.97 6.30
N ALA A 56 -18.54 8.24 6.52
CA ALA A 56 -19.94 8.63 6.48
C ALA A 56 -20.53 8.60 5.06
N SER A 57 -19.75 8.86 4.01
CA SER A 57 -20.24 8.93 2.63
C SER A 57 -20.22 7.59 1.90
N GLU A 58 -19.12 6.85 1.99
CA GLU A 58 -18.87 5.62 1.22
C GLU A 58 -18.64 4.38 2.13
N GLY A 59 -18.63 4.56 3.46
CA GLY A 59 -18.39 3.49 4.41
C GLY A 59 -16.99 2.89 4.31
N LEU A 60 -16.88 1.62 4.69
CA LEU A 60 -15.63 0.83 4.59
C LEU A 60 -15.11 0.73 3.15
N LYS A 61 -15.99 0.70 2.15
CA LYS A 61 -15.58 0.59 0.73
C LYS A 61 -14.79 1.83 0.27
N GLY A 62 -15.14 3.01 0.79
CA GLY A 62 -14.41 4.25 0.47
C GLY A 62 -12.95 4.23 0.91
N LEU A 63 -12.66 3.57 2.04
CA LEU A 63 -11.29 3.45 2.59
C LEU A 63 -10.40 2.48 1.80
N TYR A 64 -10.97 1.64 0.93
CA TYR A 64 -10.25 0.71 0.06
C TYR A 64 -10.43 1.03 -1.43
N LYS A 65 -10.94 2.22 -1.74
CA LYS A 65 -11.13 2.69 -3.11
C LYS A 65 -9.78 2.81 -3.80
N GLY A 66 -9.60 2.06 -4.90
CA GLY A 66 -8.35 2.04 -5.67
C GLY A 66 -7.33 0.98 -5.24
N PHE A 67 -7.67 0.08 -4.32
CA PHE A 67 -6.75 -0.95 -3.81
C PHE A 67 -6.19 -1.83 -4.93
N GLY A 68 -7.03 -2.26 -5.88
CA GLY A 68 -6.61 -3.08 -7.02
C GLY A 68 -5.50 -2.43 -7.86
N PRO A 69 -5.73 -1.22 -8.41
CA PRO A 69 -4.69 -0.45 -9.11
C PRO A 69 -3.43 -0.19 -8.28
N ALA A 70 -3.56 0.11 -6.99
CA ALA A 70 -2.42 0.35 -6.11
C ALA A 70 -1.55 -0.91 -5.94
N MET A 71 -2.17 -2.06 -5.71
CA MET A 71 -1.47 -3.34 -5.62
C MET A 71 -0.83 -3.74 -6.96
N ALA A 72 -1.55 -3.55 -8.07
CA ALA A 72 -1.04 -3.83 -9.40
C ALA A 72 0.21 -2.99 -9.74
N ARG A 73 0.31 -1.76 -9.21
CA ARG A 73 1.49 -0.91 -9.36
C ARG A 73 2.61 -1.26 -8.38
N SER A 74 2.28 -1.56 -7.12
CA SER A 74 3.27 -1.83 -6.08
C SER A 74 4.02 -3.14 -6.29
N ILE A 75 3.37 -4.17 -6.84
CA ILE A 75 4.01 -5.48 -7.07
C ILE A 75 5.19 -5.37 -8.06
N PRO A 76 5.04 -4.81 -9.28
CA PRO A 76 6.17 -4.62 -10.19
C PRO A 76 7.24 -3.67 -9.63
N ALA A 77 6.84 -2.59 -8.95
CA ALA A 77 7.78 -1.63 -8.38
C ALA A 77 8.68 -2.29 -7.32
N ASN A 78 8.10 -3.10 -6.44
CA ASN A 78 8.85 -3.82 -5.42
C ASN A 78 9.73 -4.92 -6.06
N ALA A 79 9.22 -5.63 -7.07
CA ALA A 79 10.01 -6.63 -7.80
C ALA A 79 11.23 -6.01 -8.49
N ALA A 80 11.07 -4.86 -9.15
CA ALA A 80 12.15 -4.12 -9.76
C ALA A 80 13.19 -3.65 -8.73
N CYS A 81 12.74 -3.20 -7.55
CA CYS A 81 13.62 -2.82 -6.45
C CYS A 81 14.45 -4.00 -5.93
N PHE A 82 13.83 -5.18 -5.73
CA PHE A 82 14.55 -6.38 -5.32
C PHE A 82 15.57 -6.84 -6.38
N LEU A 83 15.19 -6.79 -7.66
CA LEU A 83 16.11 -7.11 -8.76
C LEU A 83 17.30 -6.14 -8.80
N ALA A 84 17.05 -4.84 -8.69
CA ALA A 84 18.10 -3.84 -8.64
C ALA A 84 19.04 -4.08 -7.44
N TYR A 85 18.48 -4.34 -6.27
CA TYR A 85 19.25 -4.69 -5.07
C TYR A 85 20.13 -5.93 -5.29
N GLU A 86 19.59 -6.99 -5.88
CA GLU A 86 20.33 -8.23 -6.15
C GLU A 86 21.47 -8.00 -7.14
N VAL A 87 21.22 -7.27 -8.23
CA VAL A 87 22.24 -6.92 -9.23
C VAL A 87 23.35 -6.07 -8.62
N THR A 88 23.00 -5.03 -7.87
CA THR A 88 24.00 -4.17 -7.20
C THR A 88 24.80 -4.96 -6.18
N ARG A 89 24.14 -5.81 -5.38
CA ARG A 89 24.82 -6.66 -4.39
C ARG A 89 25.78 -7.66 -5.03
N SER A 90 25.40 -8.26 -6.15
CA SER A 90 26.27 -9.18 -6.90
C SER A 90 27.42 -8.49 -7.62
N SER A 91 27.29 -7.19 -7.93
CA SER A 91 28.35 -6.41 -8.60
C SER A 91 29.37 -5.80 -7.62
N LEU A 92 28.97 -5.54 -6.38
CA LEU A 92 29.85 -5.04 -5.31
C LEU A 92 30.44 -6.15 -4.42
N GLY A 93 30.14 -7.42 -4.73
CA GLY A 93 30.70 -8.60 -4.08
C GLY A 93 31.87 -9.18 -4.86
#